data_AF-A0A0F7PD93-F1
#
_entry.id   AF-A0A0F7PD93-F1
#
_cell.length_a   1.000
_cell.length_b   1.000
_cell.length_c   1.000
_cell.angle_alpha   90.00
_cell.angle_beta   90.00
_cell.angle_gamma   90.00
#
_symmetry.space_group_name_H-M   'P 1'
#
loop_
_entity.id
_entity.type
_entity.pdbx_description
1 polymer ?
#
loop_
_entity_poly.entity_id
_entity_poly.type
_entity_poly.pdbx_seq_one_letter_code
_entity_poly.pdbx_strand_id
1 'polypeptide(L)'
;MPCSECGHLLLVNHDAEKLVCPNCLGLEIEDRDIVEEKAERDRDLLQDENLVQLLEDYSKDHLLLYLIERLNKVSYDFYENRRLNMKEFAYINYLINIVYPVDKNEFGNQHLERGEEPDDDIDTLLSTQAKLVMALNHVEDRFRLCLEYSVPMRDGKFLFADYDLRDTEYRYCFQRCLRSLIGGREEDVELFDKTHQEIRDFDRPSSDEIDTLEDFGDTFYGFILSMLFVASADSIVGDIYGTSLPDHVSVFDLTELFDRLDGQFITEEGDVALQDSTLAWTNEDGLTQAGEATFGDDWEEVRDYIVVGKDNLDAHPFLFELSITDVYYQQPGRPPMTRKLTRFVYPRWYAKLLRFQIFPLLQNGEKPSSHEILNTVSTRRGEAFEENLYEYLSGQGFECYHSAEIPGENSSEIDLLVVNDAEGELWFIECKYLMPELLMRTAEGVEALNGKFDHKVFNIEADGYEGSPTGLPFPEKVDTWLALDPGDRFTAQDEQGEKTEHEFQDDWQDLTVRKLVVSNLVPSYVEKNGVEFRTDMELLEMIEDEDRVFTVKH
;
A
#
# COMPACT_ATOMS: atom_id res chain seq x y z
N MET A 1 4.24 -14.40 -14.58
CA MET A 1 4.87 -14.84 -15.84
C MET A 1 3.78 -15.42 -16.69
N PRO A 2 3.61 -14.96 -17.93
CA PRO A 2 2.73 -15.66 -18.84
C PRO A 2 3.20 -17.12 -18.98
N CYS A 3 2.26 -18.04 -19.20
CA CYS A 3 2.54 -19.45 -19.46
C CYS A 3 3.67 -19.60 -20.48
N SER A 4 4.69 -20.38 -20.14
CA SER A 4 5.87 -20.60 -21.00
C SER A 4 5.53 -21.22 -22.36
N GLU A 5 4.40 -21.93 -22.46
CA GLU A 5 3.96 -22.56 -23.71
C GLU A 5 3.14 -21.64 -24.60
N CYS A 6 2.20 -20.89 -24.04
CA CYS A 6 1.20 -20.14 -24.82
C CYS A 6 1.15 -18.63 -24.55
N GLY A 7 1.94 -18.13 -23.61
CA GLY A 7 2.02 -16.71 -23.29
C GLY A 7 0.82 -16.18 -22.48
N HIS A 8 -0.10 -17.03 -22.02
CA HIS A 8 -1.31 -16.57 -21.33
C HIS A 8 -1.14 -16.44 -19.81
N LEU A 9 -1.89 -15.52 -19.19
CA LEU A 9 -1.92 -15.33 -17.74
C LEU A 9 -2.29 -16.63 -17.03
N LEU A 10 -1.64 -16.86 -15.88
CA LEU A 10 -1.91 -18.03 -15.05
C LEU A 10 -3.07 -17.74 -14.08
N LEU A 11 -3.87 -18.78 -13.81
CA LEU A 11 -4.93 -18.78 -12.82
C LEU A 11 -4.46 -19.37 -11.49
N VAL A 12 -4.98 -18.84 -10.40
CA VAL A 12 -4.81 -19.36 -9.05
C VAL A 12 -5.75 -20.55 -8.85
N ASN A 13 -5.18 -21.72 -8.60
CA ASN A 13 -5.92 -22.92 -8.21
C ASN A 13 -5.69 -23.19 -6.71
N HIS A 14 -6.61 -22.72 -5.88
CA HIS A 14 -6.55 -22.91 -4.43
C HIS A 14 -6.62 -24.38 -3.99
N ASP A 15 -7.37 -25.23 -4.71
CA ASP A 15 -7.52 -26.64 -4.33
C ASP A 15 -6.23 -27.45 -4.52
N ALA A 16 -5.38 -27.01 -5.45
CA ALA A 16 -4.12 -27.65 -5.78
C ALA A 16 -2.89 -26.85 -5.34
N GLU A 17 -3.09 -25.67 -4.73
CA GLU A 17 -2.05 -24.70 -4.31
C GLU A 17 -1.06 -24.38 -5.44
N LYS A 18 -1.61 -24.13 -6.63
CA LYS A 18 -0.83 -23.99 -7.89
C LYS A 18 -1.29 -22.86 -8.78
N LEU A 19 -0.37 -22.33 -9.57
CA LEU A 19 -0.65 -21.50 -10.73
C LEU A 19 -0.78 -22.39 -11.98
N VAL A 20 -1.88 -22.25 -12.71
CA VAL A 20 -2.22 -23.10 -13.87
C VAL A 20 -2.56 -22.27 -15.10
N CYS A 21 -2.18 -22.76 -16.29
CA CYS A 21 -2.53 -22.09 -17.53
C CYS A 21 -3.95 -22.49 -17.99
N PRO A 22 -4.89 -21.54 -18.11
CA PRO A 22 -6.25 -21.86 -18.55
C PRO A 22 -6.29 -22.41 -19.98
N ASN A 23 -5.47 -21.87 -20.90
CA ASN A 23 -5.41 -22.34 -22.28
C ASN A 23 -4.86 -23.76 -22.40
N CYS A 24 -3.78 -24.09 -21.68
CA CYS A 24 -3.21 -25.45 -21.71
C CYS A 24 -4.17 -26.48 -21.09
N LEU A 25 -5.02 -26.05 -20.15
CA LEU A 25 -6.09 -26.86 -19.57
C LEU A 25 -7.36 -26.91 -20.42
N GLY A 26 -7.42 -26.17 -21.54
CA GLY A 26 -8.59 -26.10 -22.41
C GLY A 26 -9.81 -25.46 -21.74
N LEU A 27 -9.59 -24.52 -20.81
CA LEU A 27 -10.66 -23.74 -20.19
C LEU A 27 -11.11 -22.64 -21.16
N GLU A 28 -12.41 -22.52 -21.37
CA GLU A 28 -13.00 -21.43 -22.17
C GLU A 28 -13.05 -20.16 -21.31
N ILE A 29 -12.34 -19.13 -21.74
CA ILE A 29 -12.36 -17.79 -21.16
C ILE A 29 -13.21 -16.92 -22.07
N GLU A 30 -14.12 -16.16 -21.47
CA GLU A 30 -14.99 -15.24 -22.19
C GLU A 30 -14.18 -14.17 -22.93
N ASP A 31 -14.73 -13.70 -24.06
CA ASP A 31 -14.11 -12.63 -24.84
C ASP A 31 -14.02 -11.33 -24.03
N ARG A 32 -12.86 -10.67 -24.13
CA ARG A 32 -12.57 -9.44 -23.40
C ARG A 32 -13.57 -8.33 -23.73
N ASP A 33 -13.95 -8.17 -24.99
CA ASP A 33 -14.87 -7.11 -25.42
C ASP A 33 -16.27 -7.34 -24.78
N ILE A 34 -16.69 -8.60 -24.64
CA ILE A 34 -17.96 -8.97 -24.00
C ILE A 34 -17.91 -8.68 -22.49
N VAL A 35 -16.80 -9.01 -21.86
CA VAL A 35 -16.56 -8.76 -20.44
C VAL A 35 -16.57 -7.26 -20.15
N GLU A 36 -15.86 -6.46 -20.95
CA GLU A 36 -15.81 -4.99 -20.83
C GLU A 36 -17.20 -4.37 -21.03
N GLU A 37 -17.95 -4.76 -22.09
CA GLU A 37 -19.31 -4.25 -22.31
C GLU A 37 -20.25 -4.53 -21.13
N LYS A 38 -20.17 -5.73 -20.55
CA LYS A 38 -20.97 -6.09 -19.37
C LYS A 38 -20.52 -5.36 -18.10
N ALA A 39 -19.21 -5.17 -17.93
CA ALA A 39 -18.66 -4.44 -16.79
C ALA A 39 -19.09 -2.96 -16.83
N GLU A 40 -19.03 -2.32 -17.99
CA GLU A 40 -19.55 -0.97 -18.21
C GLU A 40 -21.05 -0.85 -17.90
N ARG A 41 -21.87 -1.77 -18.44
CA ARG A 41 -23.31 -1.81 -18.15
C ARG A 41 -23.61 -1.93 -16.66
N ASP A 42 -22.86 -2.76 -15.95
CA ASP A 42 -23.05 -2.97 -14.52
C ASP A 42 -22.55 -1.78 -13.70
N ARG A 43 -21.47 -1.13 -14.15
CA ARG A 43 -20.98 0.13 -13.58
C ARG A 43 -21.99 1.26 -13.77
N ASP A 44 -22.73 1.31 -14.87
CA ASP A 44 -23.80 2.28 -15.08
C ASP A 44 -24.90 2.21 -14.00
N LEU A 45 -25.15 1.02 -13.44
CA LEU A 45 -26.09 0.85 -12.32
C LEU A 45 -25.53 1.40 -11.00
N LEU A 46 -24.21 1.60 -10.90
CA LEU A 46 -23.47 2.04 -9.72
C LEU A 46 -22.95 3.48 -9.83
N GLN A 47 -23.43 4.24 -10.82
CA GLN A 47 -23.08 5.65 -10.99
C GLN A 47 -23.37 6.48 -9.73
N ASP A 48 -22.56 7.51 -9.52
CA ASP A 48 -22.60 8.41 -8.37
C ASP A 48 -24.01 8.91 -8.06
N GLU A 49 -24.81 9.25 -9.08
CA GLU A 49 -26.18 9.73 -8.90
C GLU A 49 -27.10 8.69 -8.25
N ASN A 50 -26.92 7.40 -8.58
CA ASN A 50 -27.70 6.32 -7.97
C ASN A 50 -27.27 6.08 -6.52
N LEU A 51 -25.99 6.26 -6.21
CA LEU A 51 -25.48 6.14 -4.84
C LEU A 51 -25.97 7.30 -3.97
N VAL A 52 -25.96 8.53 -4.50
CA VAL A 52 -26.48 9.71 -3.83
C VAL A 52 -27.97 9.58 -3.54
N GLN A 53 -28.77 9.02 -4.46
CA GLN A 53 -30.20 8.75 -4.24
C GLN A 53 -30.44 7.86 -3.01
N LEU A 54 -29.54 6.92 -2.70
CA LEU A 54 -29.66 6.08 -1.49
C LEU A 54 -29.37 6.87 -0.21
N LEU A 55 -28.78 8.05 -0.32
CA LEU A 55 -28.44 8.93 0.79
C LEU A 55 -29.37 10.15 0.91
N GLU A 56 -30.32 10.32 -0.03
CA GLU A 56 -31.13 11.54 -0.17
C GLU A 56 -32.05 11.78 1.02
N ASP A 57 -32.42 10.75 1.78
CA ASP A 57 -33.28 10.88 2.96
C ASP A 57 -32.58 11.60 4.14
N TYR A 58 -31.26 11.57 4.18
CA TYR A 58 -30.47 12.18 5.26
C TYR A 58 -30.30 13.68 5.10
N SER A 59 -30.08 14.37 6.21
CA SER A 59 -29.61 15.76 6.19
C SER A 59 -28.18 15.82 5.67
N LYS A 60 -27.96 16.52 4.54
CA LYS A 60 -26.64 16.64 3.89
C LYS A 60 -25.52 17.05 4.85
N ASP A 61 -25.72 18.13 5.61
CA ASP A 61 -24.69 18.65 6.53
C ASP A 61 -24.36 17.61 7.62
N HIS A 62 -25.38 16.87 8.08
CA HIS A 62 -25.21 15.85 9.10
C HIS A 62 -24.53 14.60 8.54
N LEU A 63 -24.85 14.21 7.31
CA LEU A 63 -24.21 13.12 6.59
C LEU A 63 -22.72 13.41 6.37
N LEU A 64 -22.37 14.59 5.88
CA LEU A 64 -20.96 14.98 5.70
C LEU A 64 -20.19 14.98 7.02
N LEU A 65 -20.76 15.56 8.09
CA LEU A 65 -20.14 15.51 9.42
C LEU A 65 -19.95 14.08 9.92
N TYR A 66 -20.96 13.21 9.71
CA TYR A 66 -20.89 11.80 10.08
C TYR A 66 -19.77 11.08 9.34
N LEU A 67 -19.67 11.25 8.02
CA LEU A 67 -18.62 10.63 7.20
C LEU A 67 -17.21 11.10 7.63
N ILE A 68 -17.03 12.40 7.85
CA ILE A 68 -15.75 12.96 8.34
C ILE A 68 -15.41 12.43 9.74
N GLU A 69 -16.41 12.26 10.61
CA GLU A 69 -16.23 11.66 11.93
C GLU A 69 -15.78 10.21 11.84
N ARG A 70 -16.36 9.42 10.91
CA ARG A 70 -15.94 8.03 10.65
C ARG A 70 -14.49 7.96 10.18
N LEU A 71 -14.05 8.84 9.28
CA LEU A 71 -12.63 8.92 8.87
C LEU A 71 -11.72 9.12 10.09
N ASN A 72 -12.07 10.08 10.95
CA ASN A 72 -11.27 10.37 12.15
C ASN A 72 -11.22 9.18 13.13
N LYS A 73 -12.34 8.45 13.29
CA LYS A 73 -12.42 7.24 14.13
C LYS A 73 -11.55 6.12 13.58
N VAL A 74 -11.69 5.79 12.29
CA VAL A 74 -10.92 4.72 11.65
C VAL A 74 -9.42 5.01 11.70
N SER A 75 -9.03 6.28 11.54
CA SER A 75 -7.62 6.68 11.71
C SER A 75 -7.16 6.61 13.16
N TYR A 76 -8.00 6.97 14.14
CA TYR A 76 -7.67 6.82 15.55
C TYR A 76 -7.46 5.35 15.94
N ASP A 77 -8.37 4.46 15.52
CA ASP A 77 -8.26 3.03 15.78
C ASP A 77 -6.98 2.43 15.18
N PHE A 78 -6.55 2.94 14.02
CA PHE A 78 -5.28 2.59 13.42
C PHE A 78 -4.08 3.06 14.26
N TYR A 79 -4.11 4.27 14.82
CA TYR A 79 -3.06 4.74 15.72
C TYR A 79 -2.96 3.90 17.00
N GLU A 80 -4.09 3.52 17.58
CA GLU A 80 -4.12 2.76 18.84
C GLU A 80 -3.78 1.28 18.64
N ASN A 81 -4.26 0.67 17.56
CA ASN A 81 -4.24 -0.79 17.39
C ASN A 81 -3.48 -1.27 16.15
N ARG A 82 -2.91 -0.37 15.33
CA ARG A 82 -2.25 -0.67 14.04
C ARG A 82 -3.14 -1.40 13.03
N ARG A 83 -4.47 -1.39 13.23
CA ARG A 83 -5.45 -2.03 12.35
C ARG A 83 -6.20 -0.96 11.57
N LEU A 84 -5.98 -0.89 10.25
CA LEU A 84 -6.70 0.04 9.38
C LEU A 84 -7.89 -0.67 8.74
N ASN A 85 -9.11 -0.20 9.00
CA ASN A 85 -10.28 -0.64 8.23
C ASN A 85 -10.21 -0.05 6.82
N MET A 86 -9.53 -0.77 5.94
CA MET A 86 -9.26 -0.36 4.56
C MET A 86 -10.53 0.02 3.79
N LYS A 87 -11.64 -0.67 4.02
CA LYS A 87 -12.93 -0.38 3.37
C LYS A 87 -13.42 1.02 3.74
N GLU A 88 -13.45 1.32 5.03
CA GLU A 88 -13.92 2.64 5.49
C GLU A 88 -12.93 3.74 5.10
N PHE A 89 -11.64 3.54 5.35
CA PHE A 89 -10.60 4.54 5.05
C PHE A 89 -10.57 4.93 3.56
N ALA A 90 -10.69 3.94 2.67
CA ALA A 90 -10.69 4.14 1.22
C ALA A 90 -11.94 4.87 0.71
N TYR A 91 -13.12 4.31 1.00
CA TYR A 91 -14.34 4.69 0.27
C TYR A 91 -15.13 5.82 0.93
N ILE A 92 -14.86 6.17 2.19
CA ILE A 92 -15.57 7.30 2.81
C ILE A 92 -15.23 8.62 2.13
N ASN A 93 -13.98 8.86 1.72
CA ASN A 93 -13.65 10.09 0.97
C ASN A 93 -14.35 10.16 -0.38
N TYR A 94 -14.49 9.04 -1.07
CA TYR A 94 -15.29 8.97 -2.28
C TYR A 94 -16.76 9.32 -2.01
N LEU A 95 -17.37 8.77 -0.95
CA LEU A 95 -18.73 9.15 -0.56
C LEU A 95 -18.85 10.66 -0.24
N ILE A 96 -17.86 11.24 0.42
CA ILE A 96 -17.80 12.69 0.67
C ILE A 96 -17.77 13.47 -0.65
N ASN A 97 -16.93 13.05 -1.61
CA ASN A 97 -16.77 13.71 -2.90
C ASN A 97 -18.04 13.67 -3.76
N ILE A 98 -18.80 12.58 -3.74
CA ILE A 98 -20.07 12.50 -4.50
C ILE A 98 -21.22 13.25 -3.80
N VAL A 99 -21.20 13.37 -2.46
CA VAL A 99 -22.23 14.10 -1.70
C VAL A 99 -22.02 15.62 -1.73
N TYR A 100 -20.77 16.10 -1.72
CA TYR A 100 -20.45 17.53 -1.70
C TYR A 100 -21.07 18.37 -2.83
N PRO A 101 -21.04 17.98 -4.12
CA PRO A 101 -21.51 18.82 -5.22
C PRO A 101 -23.04 18.94 -5.29
N VAL A 102 -23.77 17.93 -4.82
CA VAL A 102 -25.24 17.82 -4.92
C VAL A 102 -25.95 18.94 -4.17
N ASP A 103 -27.06 19.50 -4.67
CA ASP A 103 -27.74 20.58 -3.95
C ASP A 103 -28.32 20.06 -2.62
N LYS A 104 -28.16 20.82 -1.54
CA LYS A 104 -28.75 20.53 -0.22
C LYS A 104 -30.27 20.36 -0.30
N ASN A 105 -30.93 20.98 -1.27
CA ASN A 105 -32.38 20.84 -1.47
C ASN A 105 -32.81 19.46 -1.97
N GLU A 106 -31.87 18.65 -2.46
CA GLU A 106 -32.10 17.26 -2.86
C GLU A 106 -32.03 16.30 -1.67
N PHE A 107 -31.56 16.79 -0.52
CA PHE A 107 -31.45 16.02 0.71
C PHE A 107 -32.61 16.29 1.68
N GLY A 108 -32.93 15.27 2.47
CA GLY A 108 -33.95 15.25 3.49
C GLY A 108 -33.46 15.80 4.82
N ASN A 109 -34.00 15.25 5.90
CA ASN A 109 -33.78 15.74 7.25
C ASN A 109 -33.54 14.64 8.28
N GLN A 110 -33.34 13.39 7.84
CA GLN A 110 -32.98 12.31 8.76
C GLN A 110 -31.57 12.52 9.32
N HIS A 111 -31.37 12.11 10.56
CA HIS A 111 -30.10 12.22 11.25
C HIS A 111 -29.57 10.82 11.52
N LEU A 112 -28.29 10.61 11.19
CA LEU A 112 -27.58 9.37 11.48
C LEU A 112 -27.25 9.27 12.97
N GLU A 113 -27.33 8.06 13.53
CA GLU A 113 -26.89 7.82 14.90
C GLU A 113 -25.36 7.69 14.95
N ARG A 114 -24.75 8.29 15.97
CA ARG A 114 -23.29 8.24 16.16
C ARG A 114 -22.94 7.06 17.04
N GLY A 115 -22.38 6.02 16.43
CA GLY A 115 -21.95 4.78 17.10
C GLY A 115 -20.50 4.39 16.79
N GLU A 116 -20.11 3.23 17.33
CA GLU A 116 -18.85 2.54 17.02
C GLU A 116 -18.87 1.92 15.62
N GLU A 117 -20.02 1.40 15.19
CA GLU A 117 -20.22 0.84 13.86
C GLU A 117 -20.77 1.89 12.88
N PRO A 118 -20.52 1.72 11.57
CA PRO A 118 -21.19 2.51 10.54
C PRO A 118 -22.69 2.20 10.52
N ASP A 119 -23.50 3.16 10.09
CA ASP A 119 -24.92 2.99 9.83
C ASP A 119 -25.14 1.94 8.73
N ASP A 120 -26.19 1.13 8.83
CA ASP A 120 -26.44 -0.02 7.93
C ASP A 120 -26.46 0.38 6.45
N ASP A 121 -27.04 1.53 6.10
CA ASP A 121 -27.11 2.01 4.72
C ASP A 121 -25.74 2.46 4.23
N ILE A 122 -24.97 3.14 5.09
CA ILE A 122 -23.58 3.54 4.80
C ILE A 122 -22.68 2.31 4.68
N ASP A 123 -22.77 1.34 5.58
CA ASP A 123 -21.98 0.11 5.51
C ASP A 123 -22.31 -0.71 4.27
N THR A 124 -23.58 -0.73 3.87
CA THR A 124 -24.03 -1.39 2.64
C THR A 124 -23.43 -0.71 1.41
N LEU A 125 -23.40 0.63 1.36
CA LEU A 125 -22.78 1.38 0.27
C LEU A 125 -21.27 1.14 0.21
N LEU A 126 -20.58 1.28 1.35
CA LEU A 126 -19.14 1.03 1.45
C LEU A 126 -18.82 -0.42 1.04
N SER A 127 -19.62 -1.38 1.46
CA SER A 127 -19.44 -2.79 1.11
C SER A 127 -19.74 -3.07 -0.36
N THR A 128 -20.70 -2.38 -0.95
CA THR A 128 -21.04 -2.50 -2.38
C THR A 128 -19.91 -1.93 -3.22
N GLN A 129 -19.43 -0.73 -2.91
CA GLN A 129 -18.29 -0.12 -3.61
C GLN A 129 -17.03 -0.98 -3.47
N ALA A 130 -16.71 -1.37 -2.25
CA ALA A 130 -15.55 -2.20 -1.99
C ALA A 130 -15.62 -3.57 -2.64
N LYS A 131 -16.79 -4.20 -2.81
CA LYS A 131 -16.85 -5.57 -3.34
C LYS A 131 -17.16 -5.61 -4.83
N LEU A 132 -18.15 -4.83 -5.25
CA LEU A 132 -18.74 -4.91 -6.59
C LEU A 132 -17.89 -4.11 -7.59
N VAL A 133 -17.63 -2.83 -7.31
CA VAL A 133 -16.79 -1.99 -8.20
C VAL A 133 -15.36 -2.51 -8.24
N MET A 134 -14.81 -2.92 -7.10
CA MET A 134 -13.51 -3.62 -7.05
C MET A 134 -13.50 -4.83 -7.99
N ALA A 135 -14.52 -5.67 -7.94
CA ALA A 135 -14.56 -6.88 -8.76
C ALA A 135 -14.74 -6.57 -10.24
N LEU A 136 -15.45 -5.49 -10.61
CA LEU A 136 -15.56 -5.02 -11.99
C LEU A 136 -14.20 -4.56 -12.51
N ASN A 137 -13.51 -3.69 -11.75
CA ASN A 137 -12.17 -3.21 -12.09
C ASN A 137 -11.19 -4.38 -12.21
N HIS A 138 -11.23 -5.36 -11.31
CA HIS A 138 -10.35 -6.53 -11.37
C HIS A 138 -10.56 -7.40 -12.61
N VAL A 139 -11.78 -7.45 -13.11
CA VAL A 139 -12.09 -8.20 -14.32
C VAL A 139 -11.58 -7.45 -15.55
N GLU A 140 -11.78 -6.13 -15.63
CA GLU A 140 -11.24 -5.28 -16.70
C GLU A 140 -9.70 -5.27 -16.72
N ASP A 141 -9.08 -5.19 -15.54
CA ASP A 141 -7.61 -5.19 -15.37
C ASP A 141 -6.99 -6.59 -15.36
N ARG A 142 -7.73 -7.64 -15.70
CA ARG A 142 -7.23 -9.04 -15.79
C ARG A 142 -6.65 -9.58 -14.46
N PHE A 143 -6.98 -8.98 -13.32
CA PHE A 143 -6.77 -9.55 -11.99
C PHE A 143 -7.66 -10.77 -11.76
N ARG A 144 -8.78 -10.83 -12.48
CA ARG A 144 -9.70 -11.96 -12.54
C ARG A 144 -10.10 -12.26 -13.97
N LEU A 145 -10.21 -13.54 -14.31
CA LEU A 145 -10.75 -13.98 -15.60
C LEU A 145 -12.14 -14.59 -15.43
N CYS A 146 -13.00 -14.35 -16.42
CA CYS A 146 -14.34 -14.90 -16.52
C CYS A 146 -14.30 -16.23 -17.29
N LEU A 147 -14.51 -17.36 -16.60
CA LEU A 147 -14.61 -18.66 -17.25
C LEU A 147 -16.05 -18.96 -17.68
N GLU A 148 -16.22 -19.48 -18.91
CA GLU A 148 -17.50 -19.86 -19.52
C GLU A 148 -18.05 -21.19 -18.96
N TYR A 149 -18.06 -21.39 -17.64
CA TYR A 149 -18.82 -22.50 -17.08
C TYR A 149 -20.28 -22.10 -16.90
N SER A 150 -21.19 -22.95 -17.37
CA SER A 150 -22.64 -22.72 -17.23
C SER A 150 -23.04 -22.80 -15.76
N VAL A 151 -22.99 -21.67 -15.03
CA VAL A 151 -23.62 -21.56 -13.72
C VAL A 151 -25.14 -21.55 -13.95
N PRO A 152 -25.94 -22.39 -13.28
CA PRO A 152 -27.39 -22.36 -13.45
C PRO A 152 -27.92 -20.98 -13.06
N MET A 153 -28.39 -20.22 -14.05
CA MET A 153 -28.98 -18.89 -13.86
C MET A 153 -30.01 -18.92 -12.74
N ARG A 154 -29.76 -18.12 -11.69
CA ARG A 154 -30.78 -17.65 -10.77
C ARG A 154 -30.81 -16.14 -10.88
N ASP A 155 -31.60 -15.62 -11.81
CA ASP A 155 -32.00 -14.21 -11.93
C ASP A 155 -30.92 -13.20 -11.50
N GLY A 156 -29.72 -13.30 -12.08
CA GLY A 156 -28.61 -12.39 -11.79
C GLY A 156 -28.76 -11.07 -12.53
N LYS A 157 -28.61 -9.94 -11.84
CA LYS A 157 -28.59 -8.60 -12.45
C LYS A 157 -27.19 -8.11 -12.84
N PHE A 158 -26.13 -8.85 -12.47
CA PHE A 158 -24.73 -8.44 -12.62
C PHE A 158 -23.86 -9.57 -13.22
N LEU A 159 -22.77 -9.22 -13.88
CA LEU A 159 -21.73 -10.03 -14.54
C LEU A 159 -21.23 -11.17 -13.64
N PHE A 160 -21.14 -10.93 -12.32
CA PHE A 160 -20.71 -11.93 -11.34
C PHE A 160 -21.62 -13.15 -11.21
N ALA A 161 -22.85 -13.06 -11.71
CA ALA A 161 -23.77 -14.19 -11.74
C ALA A 161 -23.66 -15.01 -13.04
N ASP A 162 -22.99 -14.47 -14.06
CA ASP A 162 -22.90 -15.07 -15.39
C ASP A 162 -21.67 -15.98 -15.55
N TYR A 163 -20.61 -15.77 -14.75
CA TYR A 163 -19.30 -16.41 -14.94
C TYR A 163 -18.71 -17.00 -13.64
N ASP A 164 -17.83 -17.99 -13.79
CA ASP A 164 -16.91 -18.40 -12.72
C ASP A 164 -15.67 -17.47 -12.76
N LEU A 165 -15.56 -16.57 -11.78
CA LEU A 165 -14.43 -15.66 -11.66
C LEU A 165 -13.24 -16.34 -10.98
N ARG A 166 -12.09 -16.37 -11.67
CA ARG A 166 -10.84 -16.91 -11.13
C ARG A 166 -9.77 -15.85 -11.00
N ASP A 167 -9.14 -15.79 -9.82
CA ASP A 167 -8.00 -14.92 -9.55
C ASP A 167 -6.82 -15.29 -10.46
N THR A 168 -6.10 -14.30 -10.99
CA THR A 168 -4.90 -14.49 -11.79
C THR A 168 -3.62 -14.35 -10.96
N GLU A 169 -2.48 -14.65 -11.56
CA GLU A 169 -1.16 -14.38 -10.97
C GLU A 169 -0.94 -12.91 -10.57
N TYR A 170 -1.63 -11.94 -11.20
CA TYR A 170 -1.55 -10.53 -10.80
C TYR A 170 -2.26 -10.28 -9.47
N ARG A 171 -3.45 -10.86 -9.29
CA ARG A 171 -4.16 -10.76 -8.02
C ARG A 171 -3.41 -11.50 -6.91
N TYR A 172 -2.78 -12.62 -7.23
CA TYR A 172 -1.91 -13.34 -6.29
C TYR A 172 -0.69 -12.49 -5.89
N CYS A 173 -0.01 -11.86 -6.85
CA CYS A 173 1.09 -10.90 -6.60
C CYS A 173 0.66 -9.80 -5.63
N PHE A 174 -0.45 -9.12 -5.92
CA PHE A 174 -0.98 -8.07 -5.06
C PHE A 174 -1.23 -8.57 -3.64
N GLN A 175 -1.82 -9.77 -3.48
CA GLN A 175 -2.08 -10.35 -2.15
C GLN A 175 -0.80 -10.66 -1.38
N ARG A 176 0.23 -11.21 -2.04
CA ARG A 176 1.54 -11.47 -1.42
C ARG A 176 2.21 -10.18 -0.96
N CYS A 177 2.20 -9.14 -1.79
CA CYS A 177 2.74 -7.83 -1.45
C CYS A 177 1.93 -7.13 -0.34
N LEU A 178 0.60 -7.22 -0.37
CA LEU A 178 -0.29 -6.70 0.69
C LEU A 178 0.04 -7.35 2.03
N ARG A 179 0.12 -8.68 2.06
CA ARG A 179 0.49 -9.45 3.24
C ARG A 179 1.84 -9.01 3.78
N SER A 180 2.85 -8.93 2.91
CA SER A 180 4.19 -8.51 3.26
C SER A 180 4.27 -7.09 3.80
N LEU A 181 3.57 -6.11 3.23
CA LEU A 181 3.74 -4.69 3.60
C LEU A 181 2.82 -4.22 4.73
N ILE A 182 1.65 -4.83 4.90
CA ILE A 182 0.63 -4.36 5.87
C ILE A 182 0.01 -5.49 6.70
N GLY A 183 0.60 -6.68 6.71
CA GLY A 183 0.09 -7.87 7.38
C GLY A 183 -1.00 -8.59 6.57
N GLY A 184 -1.82 -7.90 5.79
CA GLY A 184 -2.84 -8.53 4.96
C GLY A 184 -4.06 -8.95 5.79
N ARG A 185 -4.24 -10.26 6.05
CA ARG A 185 -5.40 -10.78 6.80
C ARG A 185 -5.08 -10.87 8.30
N GLU A 186 -6.11 -10.98 9.14
CA GLU A 186 -5.93 -11.12 10.59
C GLU A 186 -5.07 -12.35 10.97
N GLU A 187 -5.16 -13.44 10.19
CA GLU A 187 -4.37 -14.66 10.37
C GLU A 187 -2.86 -14.48 10.10
N ASP A 188 -2.48 -13.42 9.39
CA ASP A 188 -1.10 -13.16 8.97
C ASP A 188 -0.38 -12.14 9.88
N VAL A 189 -1.11 -11.48 10.78
CA VAL A 189 -0.59 -10.37 11.61
C VAL A 189 0.55 -10.83 12.51
N GLU A 190 0.45 -12.01 13.13
CA GLU A 190 1.50 -12.54 14.01
C GLU A 190 2.81 -12.78 13.25
N LEU A 191 2.73 -13.33 12.03
CA LEU A 191 3.89 -13.54 11.18
C LEU A 191 4.47 -12.21 10.68
N PHE A 192 3.61 -11.24 10.34
CA PHE A 192 4.06 -9.91 9.94
C PHE A 192 4.81 -9.20 11.06
N ASP A 193 4.28 -9.23 12.29
CA ASP A 193 4.92 -8.65 13.47
C ASP A 193 6.26 -9.34 13.78
N LYS A 194 6.32 -10.67 13.65
CA LYS A 194 7.55 -11.45 13.77
C LYS A 194 8.57 -11.05 12.71
N THR A 195 8.16 -10.96 11.45
CA THR A 195 9.03 -10.51 10.34
C THR A 195 9.57 -9.11 10.61
N HIS A 196 8.76 -8.23 11.18
CA HIS A 196 9.20 -6.88 11.53
C HIS A 196 10.28 -6.89 12.62
N GLN A 197 10.15 -7.76 13.61
CA GLN A 197 11.09 -7.87 14.73
C GLN A 197 12.39 -8.57 14.34
N GLU A 198 12.31 -9.63 13.54
CA GLU A 198 13.45 -10.50 13.24
C GLU A 198 14.24 -10.04 12.01
N ILE A 199 13.59 -9.41 11.02
CA ILE A 199 14.21 -9.09 9.72
C ILE A 199 14.17 -7.59 9.41
N ARG A 200 13.14 -6.86 9.86
CA ARG A 200 12.95 -5.44 9.50
C ARG A 200 13.18 -4.48 10.67
N ASP A 201 13.90 -4.92 11.70
CA ASP A 201 14.32 -4.04 12.78
C ASP A 201 15.58 -3.31 12.32
N PHE A 202 15.39 -2.10 11.80
CA PHE A 202 16.45 -1.25 11.29
C PHE A 202 16.82 -0.20 12.34
N ASP A 203 18.11 0.11 12.47
CA ASP A 203 18.55 1.26 13.25
C ASP A 203 17.93 2.54 12.67
N ARG A 204 17.26 3.31 13.53
CA ARG A 204 16.51 4.51 13.15
C ARG A 204 16.41 5.49 14.31
N PRO A 205 16.29 6.80 14.04
CA PRO A 205 16.07 7.79 15.08
C PRO A 205 14.81 7.49 15.88
N SER A 206 14.86 7.75 17.19
CA SER A 206 13.64 7.71 18.01
C SER A 206 12.71 8.86 17.62
N SER A 207 11.41 8.74 17.93
CA SER A 207 10.42 9.76 17.57
C SER A 207 10.73 11.15 18.15
N ASP A 208 11.45 11.20 19.26
CA ASP A 208 11.80 12.43 19.96
C ASP A 208 13.06 13.10 19.39
N GLU A 209 13.74 12.43 18.44
CA GLU A 209 15.00 12.86 17.82
C GLU A 209 14.82 13.29 16.34
N ILE A 210 13.57 13.43 15.88
CA ILE A 210 13.27 13.81 14.49
C ILE A 210 13.48 15.31 14.30
N ASP A 211 14.65 15.68 13.77
CA ASP A 211 15.03 17.07 13.51
C ASP A 211 15.10 17.42 12.01
N THR A 212 15.24 16.40 11.14
CA THR A 212 15.38 16.58 9.68
C THR A 212 14.32 15.80 8.89
N LEU A 213 14.13 16.18 7.62
CA LEU A 213 13.23 15.45 6.71
C LEU A 213 13.71 14.01 6.46
N GLU A 214 15.03 13.79 6.52
CA GLU A 214 15.63 12.47 6.43
C GLU A 214 15.30 11.62 7.66
N ASP A 215 15.42 12.19 8.87
CA ASP A 215 15.01 11.50 10.10
C ASP A 215 13.53 11.12 10.06
N PHE A 216 12.66 12.03 9.59
CA PHE A 216 11.23 11.74 9.44
C PHE A 216 11.00 10.59 8.44
N GLY A 217 11.62 10.68 7.27
CA GLY A 217 11.51 9.68 6.21
C GLY A 217 12.00 8.31 6.67
N ASP A 218 13.06 8.26 7.46
CA ASP A 218 13.64 7.04 8.01
C ASP A 218 12.79 6.46 9.14
N THR A 219 12.52 7.23 10.20
CA THR A 219 11.76 6.73 11.37
C THR A 219 10.42 6.12 10.95
N PHE A 220 9.75 6.74 9.97
CA PHE A 220 8.42 6.32 9.49
C PHE A 220 8.43 5.56 8.16
N TYR A 221 9.60 5.20 7.61
CA TYR A 221 9.72 4.62 6.28
C TYR A 221 8.75 3.44 6.01
N GLY A 222 8.75 2.44 6.90
CA GLY A 222 7.87 1.26 6.73
C GLY A 222 6.39 1.62 6.71
N PHE A 223 5.99 2.59 7.53
CA PHE A 223 4.63 3.09 7.58
C PHE A 223 4.26 3.90 6.33
N ILE A 224 5.18 4.71 5.82
CA ILE A 224 5.02 5.44 4.56
C ILE A 224 4.84 4.44 3.40
N LEU A 225 5.62 3.34 3.35
CA LEU A 225 5.43 2.29 2.35
C LEU A 225 4.06 1.62 2.43
N SER A 226 3.61 1.29 3.65
CA SER A 226 2.27 0.75 3.88
C SER A 226 1.20 1.69 3.34
N MET A 227 1.28 2.98 3.65
CA MET A 227 0.33 3.98 3.17
C MET A 227 0.39 4.19 1.65
N LEU A 228 1.58 4.18 1.05
CA LEU A 228 1.76 4.25 -0.39
C LEU A 228 1.11 3.06 -1.10
N PHE A 229 1.27 1.85 -0.53
CA PHE A 229 0.62 0.64 -1.04
C PHE A 229 -0.91 0.69 -0.90
N VAL A 230 -1.41 1.29 0.18
CA VAL A 230 -2.85 1.52 0.38
C VAL A 230 -3.40 2.53 -0.62
N ALA A 231 -2.71 3.65 -0.84
CA ALA A 231 -3.11 4.67 -1.81
C ALA A 231 -3.08 4.14 -3.25
N SER A 232 -2.18 3.22 -3.56
CA SER A 232 -2.09 2.56 -4.87
C SER A 232 -3.12 1.44 -5.08
N ALA A 233 -3.93 1.13 -4.06
CA ALA A 233 -4.86 0.01 -4.12
C ALA A 233 -6.19 0.33 -4.81
N ASP A 234 -6.60 1.55 -5.08
CA ASP A 234 -7.86 1.76 -5.82
C ASP A 234 -7.80 3.08 -6.57
N SER A 235 -8.24 3.13 -7.82
CA SER A 235 -8.25 4.40 -8.58
C SER A 235 -9.18 5.42 -7.93
N ILE A 236 -10.30 4.96 -7.35
CA ILE A 236 -11.24 5.81 -6.59
C ILE A 236 -10.57 6.43 -5.36
N VAL A 237 -9.56 5.75 -4.81
CA VAL A 237 -8.76 6.20 -3.67
C VAL A 237 -7.64 7.10 -4.18
N GLY A 238 -6.85 6.63 -5.15
CA GLY A 238 -5.64 7.27 -5.66
C GLY A 238 -5.86 8.70 -6.18
N ASP A 239 -6.96 8.95 -6.90
CA ASP A 239 -7.25 10.29 -7.46
C ASP A 239 -7.44 11.35 -6.35
N ILE A 240 -8.00 10.97 -5.21
CA ILE A 240 -8.24 11.87 -4.05
C ILE A 240 -6.92 12.20 -3.32
N TYR A 241 -5.91 11.37 -3.50
CA TYR A 241 -4.66 11.39 -2.70
C TYR A 241 -3.41 11.76 -3.51
N GLY A 242 -3.56 11.96 -4.83
CA GLY A 242 -2.47 12.31 -5.74
C GLY A 242 -2.16 13.81 -5.85
N THR A 243 -2.91 14.67 -5.14
CA THR A 243 -2.76 16.12 -5.23
C THR A 243 -1.41 16.58 -4.69
N SER A 244 -0.56 17.06 -5.60
CA SER A 244 0.74 17.63 -5.25
C SER A 244 0.56 19.00 -4.61
N LEU A 245 1.17 19.22 -3.44
CA LEU A 245 1.21 20.53 -2.79
C LEU A 245 2.19 21.47 -3.50
N PRO A 246 2.10 22.80 -3.26
CA PRO A 246 3.11 23.74 -3.74
C PRO A 246 4.52 23.32 -3.32
N ASP A 247 5.50 23.51 -4.23
CA ASP A 247 6.84 22.91 -4.11
C ASP A 247 7.56 23.25 -2.79
N HIS A 248 7.28 24.41 -2.22
CA HIS A 248 7.92 24.88 -0.99
C HIS A 248 7.39 24.20 0.29
N VAL A 249 6.24 23.52 0.22
CA VAL A 249 5.61 22.89 1.38
C VAL A 249 6.35 21.60 1.76
N SER A 250 6.68 21.49 3.04
CA SER A 250 7.27 20.29 3.64
C SER A 250 6.35 19.64 4.68
N VAL A 251 6.72 18.44 5.08
CA VAL A 251 5.98 17.68 6.11
C VAL A 251 5.98 18.40 7.47
N PHE A 252 7.02 19.17 7.77
CA PHE A 252 7.11 19.95 9.01
C PHE A 252 6.21 21.18 8.98
N ASP A 253 6.00 21.80 7.82
CA ASP A 253 5.04 22.91 7.69
C ASP A 253 3.61 22.40 7.92
N LEU A 254 3.26 21.24 7.34
CA LEU A 254 1.98 20.57 7.62
C LEU A 254 1.83 20.22 9.10
N THR A 255 2.91 19.76 9.74
CA THR A 255 2.93 19.46 11.18
C THR A 255 2.67 20.72 12.01
N GLU A 256 3.35 21.82 11.68
CA GLU A 256 3.18 23.09 12.36
C GLU A 256 1.76 23.64 12.20
N LEU A 257 1.17 23.54 11.00
CA LEU A 257 -0.24 23.88 10.79
C LEU A 257 -1.16 23.07 11.71
N PHE A 258 -0.96 21.74 11.77
CA PHE A 258 -1.78 20.86 12.61
C PHE A 258 -1.60 21.14 14.10
N ASP A 259 -0.39 21.44 14.56
CA ASP A 259 -0.12 21.82 15.95
C ASP A 259 -0.77 23.15 16.32
N ARG A 260 -0.77 24.12 15.40
CA ARG A 260 -1.47 25.40 15.57
C ARG A 260 -2.98 25.23 15.60
N LEU A 261 -3.54 24.37 14.76
CA LEU A 261 -4.95 24.02 14.78
C LEU A 261 -5.31 23.30 16.09
N ASP A 262 -4.54 22.27 16.48
CA ASP A 262 -4.69 21.56 17.74
C ASP A 262 -4.71 22.55 18.93
N GLY A 263 -3.80 23.54 18.92
CA GLY A 263 -3.70 24.59 19.93
C GLY A 263 -4.96 25.44 20.11
N GLN A 264 -5.85 25.53 19.11
CA GLN A 264 -7.13 26.25 19.24
C GLN A 264 -8.13 25.50 20.11
N PHE A 265 -7.90 24.20 20.33
CA PHE A 265 -8.79 23.32 21.08
C PHE A 265 -8.21 22.91 22.43
N ILE A 266 -7.01 23.38 22.79
CA ILE A 266 -6.39 23.09 24.09
C ILE A 266 -6.95 24.04 25.15
N THR A 267 -7.47 23.49 26.23
CA THR A 267 -7.95 24.24 27.41
C THR A 267 -6.80 24.77 28.25
N GLU A 268 -7.08 25.67 29.21
CA GLU A 268 -6.07 26.18 30.16
C GLU A 268 -5.40 25.06 30.99
N GLU A 269 -6.06 23.89 31.10
CA GLU A 269 -5.57 22.71 31.83
C GLU A 269 -4.76 21.75 30.94
N GLY A 270 -4.66 22.03 29.63
CA GLY A 270 -3.94 21.20 28.67
C GLY A 270 -4.77 20.13 27.96
N ASP A 271 -6.06 20.00 28.31
CA ASP A 271 -6.96 19.03 27.69
C ASP A 271 -7.48 19.50 26.33
N VAL A 272 -7.66 18.58 25.38
CA VAL A 272 -8.28 18.88 24.07
C VAL A 272 -9.81 18.94 24.22
N ALA A 273 -10.38 20.13 24.13
CA ALA A 273 -11.81 20.39 24.12
C ALA A 273 -12.36 20.42 22.68
N LEU A 274 -12.79 19.26 22.20
CA LEU A 274 -13.47 19.13 20.91
C LEU A 274 -14.93 19.57 21.02
N GLN A 275 -15.43 20.30 20.02
CA GLN A 275 -16.78 20.85 20.07
C GLN A 275 -17.88 19.79 19.93
N ASP A 276 -17.53 18.63 19.37
CA ASP A 276 -18.45 17.50 19.20
C ASP A 276 -17.93 16.19 19.80
N SER A 277 -17.01 16.27 20.76
CA SER A 277 -16.31 15.14 21.41
C SER A 277 -15.39 14.30 20.50
N THR A 278 -15.63 14.29 19.19
CA THR A 278 -14.91 13.47 18.20
C THR A 278 -14.25 14.27 17.08
N LEU A 279 -14.76 15.46 16.77
CA LEU A 279 -14.23 16.34 15.72
C LEU A 279 -13.93 17.74 16.24
N ALA A 280 -12.86 18.31 15.69
CA ALA A 280 -12.52 19.72 15.84
C ALA A 280 -13.08 20.53 14.66
N TRP A 281 -13.57 21.73 14.92
CA TRP A 281 -13.85 22.70 13.85
C TRP A 281 -13.35 24.10 14.19
N THR A 282 -12.97 24.85 13.17
CA THR A 282 -12.61 26.27 13.29
C THR A 282 -13.43 27.14 12.33
N ASN A 283 -13.38 28.45 12.51
CA ASN A 283 -13.92 29.42 11.56
C ASN A 283 -12.83 29.89 10.59
N GLU A 284 -13.22 30.69 9.60
CA GLU A 284 -12.27 31.23 8.61
C GLU A 284 -11.13 32.02 9.27
N ASP A 285 -11.45 32.93 10.19
CA ASP A 285 -10.43 33.72 10.90
C ASP A 285 -9.41 32.84 11.64
N GLY A 286 -9.87 31.77 12.33
CA GLY A 286 -9.01 30.86 13.07
C GLY A 286 -8.17 29.98 12.15
N LEU A 287 -8.71 29.54 11.02
CA LEU A 287 -7.95 28.82 10.01
C LEU A 287 -6.89 29.72 9.37
N THR A 288 -7.27 30.92 8.92
CA THR A 288 -6.35 31.90 8.33
C THR A 288 -5.25 32.30 9.31
N GLN A 289 -5.58 32.51 10.59
CA GLN A 289 -4.56 32.81 11.59
C GLN A 289 -3.53 31.69 11.75
N ALA A 290 -3.98 30.43 11.77
CA ALA A 290 -3.06 29.28 11.85
C ALA A 290 -2.22 29.17 10.57
N GLY A 291 -2.87 29.33 9.42
CA GLY A 291 -2.27 29.26 8.10
C GLY A 291 -1.21 30.33 7.85
N GLU A 292 -1.55 31.61 8.02
CA GLU A 292 -0.60 32.73 7.87
C GLU A 292 0.56 32.62 8.87
N ALA A 293 0.33 32.06 10.07
CA ALA A 293 1.39 31.86 11.04
C ALA A 293 2.36 30.71 10.70
N THR A 294 1.98 29.82 9.78
CA THR A 294 2.83 28.73 9.27
C THR A 294 3.44 29.10 7.91
N PHE A 295 2.62 29.51 6.95
CA PHE A 295 3.00 29.71 5.55
C PHE A 295 3.19 31.19 5.16
N GLY A 296 2.88 32.13 6.05
CA GLY A 296 3.00 33.55 5.75
C GLY A 296 2.12 33.98 4.58
N ASP A 297 2.71 34.67 3.61
CA ASP A 297 2.01 35.20 2.43
C ASP A 297 1.54 34.09 1.47
N ASP A 298 2.09 32.87 1.57
CA ASP A 298 1.75 31.72 0.70
C ASP A 298 0.50 30.96 1.19
N TRP A 299 -0.10 31.36 2.33
CA TRP A 299 -1.23 30.66 2.93
C TRP A 299 -2.43 30.49 2.00
N GLU A 300 -2.82 31.55 1.28
CA GLU A 300 -3.99 31.49 0.39
C GLU A 300 -3.80 30.45 -0.72
N GLU A 301 -2.58 30.30 -1.24
CA GLU A 301 -2.26 29.24 -2.21
C GLU A 301 -2.37 27.87 -1.54
N VAL A 302 -1.70 27.66 -0.40
CA VAL A 302 -1.69 26.36 0.30
C VAL A 302 -3.09 25.91 0.71
N ARG A 303 -3.95 26.84 1.15
CA ARG A 303 -5.34 26.58 1.55
C ARG A 303 -6.11 25.83 0.46
N ASP A 304 -5.94 26.23 -0.80
CA ASP A 304 -6.63 25.63 -1.95
C ASP A 304 -6.17 24.18 -2.22
N TYR A 305 -5.02 23.75 -1.70
CA TYR A 305 -4.55 22.37 -1.85
C TYR A 305 -4.92 21.45 -0.68
N ILE A 306 -5.39 21.98 0.45
CA ILE A 306 -5.60 21.20 1.68
C ILE A 306 -7.02 21.26 2.25
N VAL A 307 -7.88 22.13 1.68
CA VAL A 307 -9.27 22.29 2.12
C VAL A 307 -10.22 21.79 1.05
N VAL A 308 -10.87 20.66 1.32
CA VAL A 308 -11.93 20.10 0.49
C VAL A 308 -13.22 20.86 0.74
N GLY A 309 -13.84 21.32 -0.33
CA GLY A 309 -15.11 22.05 -0.28
C GLY A 309 -15.93 21.82 -1.54
N LYS A 310 -17.14 22.38 -1.57
CA LYS A 310 -18.06 22.22 -2.71
C LYS A 310 -17.42 22.61 -4.05
N ASP A 311 -16.60 23.65 -4.04
CA ASP A 311 -15.97 24.21 -5.23
C ASP A 311 -14.51 23.74 -5.41
N ASN A 312 -14.04 22.83 -4.54
CA ASN A 312 -12.65 22.36 -4.50
C ASN A 312 -12.60 20.90 -4.00
N LEU A 313 -13.00 19.95 -4.86
CA LEU A 313 -13.05 18.52 -4.52
C LEU A 313 -11.70 17.82 -4.67
N ASP A 314 -10.78 18.42 -5.43
CA ASP A 314 -9.47 17.84 -5.76
C ASP A 314 -8.41 18.19 -4.71
N ALA A 315 -8.74 18.96 -3.68
CA ALA A 315 -7.82 19.25 -2.58
C ALA A 315 -7.50 17.97 -1.78
N HIS A 316 -6.28 17.93 -1.25
CA HIS A 316 -5.91 16.88 -0.31
C HIS A 316 -6.79 16.98 0.95
N PRO A 317 -7.46 15.90 1.40
CA PRO A 317 -8.54 15.97 2.39
C PRO A 317 -8.07 16.15 3.85
N PHE A 318 -7.18 17.11 4.12
CA PHE A 318 -6.77 17.45 5.49
C PHE A 318 -7.86 18.19 6.26
N LEU A 319 -8.61 19.05 5.57
CA LEU A 319 -9.66 19.91 6.13
C LEU A 319 -10.90 19.89 5.23
N PHE A 320 -12.07 20.07 5.82
CA PHE A 320 -13.35 20.07 5.10
C PHE A 320 -14.17 21.33 5.37
N GLU A 321 -14.60 22.02 4.33
CA GLU A 321 -15.44 23.21 4.43
C GLU A 321 -16.94 22.88 4.47
N LEU A 322 -17.59 23.10 5.61
CA LEU A 322 -19.03 22.88 5.78
C LEU A 322 -19.79 24.17 6.05
N SER A 323 -20.95 24.29 5.41
CA SER A 323 -21.95 25.33 5.69
C SER A 323 -22.96 24.85 6.74
N ILE A 324 -22.72 25.20 8.01
CA ILE A 324 -23.58 24.78 9.13
C ILE A 324 -24.64 25.84 9.43
N THR A 325 -25.83 25.40 9.81
CA THR A 325 -26.91 26.28 10.26
C THR A 325 -26.93 26.39 11.78
N ASP A 326 -26.57 27.55 12.31
CA ASP A 326 -26.47 27.83 13.76
C ASP A 326 -27.76 28.51 14.28
N VAL A 327 -28.34 27.97 15.35
CA VAL A 327 -29.52 28.54 16.03
C VAL A 327 -29.05 29.53 17.09
N TYR A 328 -29.08 30.83 16.78
CA TYR A 328 -28.60 31.85 17.71
C TYR A 328 -29.71 32.43 18.61
N TYR A 329 -30.98 32.13 18.32
CA TYR A 329 -32.10 32.55 19.17
C TYR A 329 -33.30 31.59 19.04
N GLN A 330 -33.78 31.07 20.17
CA GLN A 330 -34.95 30.21 20.24
C GLN A 330 -35.96 30.76 21.26
N GLN A 331 -37.21 30.96 20.81
CA GLN A 331 -38.31 31.41 21.66
C GLN A 331 -39.42 30.35 21.67
N PRO A 332 -39.95 29.94 22.83
CA PRO A 332 -41.04 28.97 22.91
C PRO A 332 -42.25 29.40 22.06
N GLY A 333 -42.73 28.50 21.19
CA GLY A 333 -43.87 28.75 20.30
C GLY A 333 -43.55 29.54 19.02
N ARG A 334 -42.28 29.82 18.72
CA ARG A 334 -41.83 30.40 17.45
C ARG A 334 -40.75 29.53 16.80
N PRO A 335 -40.63 29.54 15.46
CA PRO A 335 -39.49 28.94 14.77
C PRO A 335 -38.16 29.55 15.28
N PRO A 336 -37.12 28.74 15.45
CA PRO A 336 -35.79 29.23 15.83
C PRO A 336 -35.25 30.19 14.76
N MET A 337 -34.58 31.26 15.19
CA MET A 337 -33.80 32.10 14.29
C MET A 337 -32.44 31.44 14.07
N THR A 338 -32.11 31.23 12.80
CA THR A 338 -30.89 30.58 12.37
C THR A 338 -30.02 31.51 11.53
N ARG A 339 -28.71 31.26 11.52
CA ARG A 339 -27.75 31.87 10.61
C ARG A 339 -26.90 30.78 9.96
N LYS A 340 -26.49 30.97 8.71
CA LYS A 340 -25.52 30.09 8.07
C LYS A 340 -24.11 30.53 8.45
N LEU A 341 -23.26 29.58 8.78
CA LEU A 341 -21.86 29.80 9.13
C LEU A 341 -21.00 28.80 8.37
N THR A 342 -19.90 29.27 7.79
CA THR A 342 -18.84 28.41 7.27
C THR A 342 -17.98 27.90 8.43
N ARG A 343 -17.67 26.62 8.41
CA ARG A 343 -16.81 25.92 9.38
C ARG A 343 -15.83 25.03 8.63
N PHE A 344 -14.61 25.00 9.12
CA PHE A 344 -13.58 24.09 8.63
C PHE A 344 -13.43 22.96 9.64
N VAL A 345 -13.85 21.77 9.25
CA VAL A 345 -13.78 20.56 10.07
C VAL A 345 -12.39 19.96 9.90
N TYR A 346 -11.75 19.67 11.03
CA TYR A 346 -10.41 19.13 11.11
C TYR A 346 -10.46 17.75 11.79
N PRO A 347 -10.47 16.67 11.00
CA PRO A 347 -10.38 15.30 11.52
C PRO A 347 -8.92 14.99 11.90
N ARG A 348 -8.53 15.42 13.10
CA ARG A 348 -7.15 15.40 13.64
C ARG A 348 -6.36 14.11 13.33
N TRP A 349 -6.91 12.95 13.65
CA TRP A 349 -6.21 11.67 13.49
C TRP A 349 -6.07 11.30 12.01
N TYR A 350 -7.10 11.58 11.23
CA TYR A 350 -7.06 11.37 9.78
C TYR A 350 -6.03 12.28 9.11
N ALA A 351 -6.00 13.58 9.45
CA ALA A 351 -5.01 14.50 8.93
C ALA A 351 -3.57 14.11 9.28
N LYS A 352 -3.32 13.63 10.50
CA LYS A 352 -2.00 13.10 10.90
C LYS A 352 -1.60 11.88 10.09
N LEU A 353 -2.54 11.00 9.78
CA LEU A 353 -2.30 9.81 8.97
C LEU A 353 -1.97 10.18 7.52
N LEU A 354 -2.74 11.10 6.94
CA LEU A 354 -2.54 11.61 5.58
C LEU A 354 -1.17 12.25 5.35
N ARG A 355 -0.55 12.81 6.40
CA ARG A 355 0.81 13.36 6.31
C ARG A 355 1.84 12.34 5.86
N PHE A 356 1.69 11.07 6.23
CA PHE A 356 2.59 9.99 5.78
C PHE A 356 2.30 9.57 4.34
N GLN A 357 1.03 9.63 3.94
CA GLN A 357 0.61 9.29 2.59
C GLN A 357 1.02 10.35 1.56
N ILE A 358 0.98 11.63 1.92
CA ILE A 358 1.42 12.72 1.03
C ILE A 358 2.94 12.89 0.99
N PHE A 359 3.67 12.41 2.02
CA PHE A 359 5.11 12.60 2.14
C PHE A 359 5.87 12.31 0.84
N PRO A 360 5.68 11.16 0.15
CA PRO A 360 6.40 10.86 -1.10
C PRO A 360 6.22 11.88 -2.22
N LEU A 361 5.17 12.72 -2.19
CA LEU A 361 4.83 13.69 -3.23
C LEU A 361 5.44 15.08 -2.98
N LEU A 362 5.98 15.34 -1.78
CA LEU A 362 6.47 16.67 -1.39
C LEU A 362 7.83 16.99 -2.03
N GLN A 363 7.94 18.18 -2.61
CA GLN A 363 9.18 18.68 -3.23
C GLN A 363 10.14 19.34 -2.24
N ASN A 364 9.64 19.82 -1.09
CA ASN A 364 10.45 20.40 0.01
C ASN A 364 11.32 21.63 -0.36
N GLY A 365 10.96 22.34 -1.43
CA GLY A 365 11.62 23.58 -1.89
C GLY A 365 13.05 23.35 -2.34
N GLU A 366 14.02 23.93 -1.61
CA GLU A 366 15.45 23.81 -1.92
C GLU A 366 16.10 22.54 -1.32
N LYS A 367 15.38 21.82 -0.45
CA LYS A 367 15.85 20.55 0.13
C LYS A 367 15.56 19.40 -0.84
N PRO A 368 16.19 18.22 -0.66
CA PRO A 368 15.82 17.04 -1.43
C PRO A 368 14.31 16.77 -1.34
N SER A 369 13.73 16.39 -2.47
CA SER A 369 12.34 15.94 -2.50
C SER A 369 12.18 14.73 -1.59
N SER A 370 10.99 14.56 -1.03
CA SER A 370 10.74 13.43 -0.14
C SER A 370 10.89 12.08 -0.86
N HIS A 371 10.62 12.03 -2.17
CA HIS A 371 10.89 10.85 -2.98
C HIS A 371 12.40 10.52 -3.04
N GLU A 372 13.27 11.53 -3.22
CA GLU A 372 14.72 11.34 -3.16
C GLU A 372 15.17 10.86 -1.77
N ILE A 373 14.62 11.43 -0.70
CA ILE A 373 14.90 10.99 0.67
C ILE A 373 14.52 9.52 0.85
N LEU A 374 13.32 9.11 0.42
CA LEU A 374 12.88 7.72 0.52
C LEU A 374 13.77 6.77 -0.30
N ASN A 375 14.25 7.18 -1.48
CA ASN A 375 15.21 6.40 -2.26
C ASN A 375 16.55 6.20 -1.53
N THR A 376 17.06 7.26 -0.89
CA THR A 376 18.28 7.18 -0.05
C THR A 376 18.07 6.22 1.12
N VAL A 377 16.97 6.37 1.86
CA VAL A 377 16.62 5.48 2.98
C VAL A 377 16.45 4.04 2.51
N SER A 378 15.74 3.81 1.39
CA SER A 378 15.55 2.48 0.81
C SER A 378 16.87 1.80 0.47
N THR A 379 17.85 2.56 -0.04
CA THR A 379 19.17 2.03 -0.41
C THR A 379 19.91 1.56 0.83
N ARG A 380 20.00 2.40 1.87
CA ARG A 380 20.63 2.03 3.15
C ARG A 380 19.93 0.85 3.83
N ARG A 381 18.59 0.79 3.76
CA ARG A 381 17.83 -0.35 4.29
C ARG A 381 18.00 -1.62 3.47
N GLY A 382 18.38 -1.53 2.20
CA GLY A 382 18.76 -2.69 1.41
C GLY A 382 19.96 -3.41 2.02
N GLU A 383 21.02 -2.67 2.30
CA GLU A 383 22.24 -3.19 2.95
C GLU A 383 21.93 -3.77 4.34
N ALA A 384 21.18 -3.04 5.18
CA ALA A 384 20.78 -3.54 6.50
C ALA A 384 19.84 -4.76 6.45
N PHE A 385 19.02 -4.88 5.39
CA PHE A 385 18.12 -6.02 5.21
C PHE A 385 18.89 -7.30 4.89
N GLU A 386 20.00 -7.21 4.14
CA GLU A 386 20.93 -8.32 3.90
C GLU A 386 21.55 -8.81 5.20
N GLU A 387 22.05 -7.88 6.03
CA GLU A 387 22.65 -8.16 7.34
C GLU A 387 21.63 -8.82 8.29
N ASN A 388 20.41 -8.26 8.39
CA ASN A 388 19.36 -8.82 9.25
C ASN A 388 18.96 -10.24 8.82
N LEU A 389 18.86 -10.51 7.52
CA LEU A 389 18.59 -11.86 7.01
C LEU A 389 19.73 -12.84 7.33
N TYR A 390 20.98 -12.40 7.17
CA TYR A 390 22.16 -13.17 7.57
C TYR A 390 22.11 -13.54 9.05
N GLU A 391 21.87 -12.57 9.93
CA GLU A 391 21.79 -12.78 11.38
C GLU A 391 20.65 -13.74 11.74
N TYR A 392 19.47 -13.55 11.14
CA TYR A 392 18.32 -14.42 11.35
C TYR A 392 18.62 -15.88 10.96
N LEU A 393 19.12 -16.11 9.74
CA LEU A 393 19.43 -17.46 9.23
C LEU A 393 20.53 -18.13 10.05
N SER A 394 21.60 -17.41 10.37
CA SER A 394 22.67 -17.91 11.24
C SER A 394 22.14 -18.25 12.63
N GLY A 395 21.24 -17.43 13.17
CA GLY A 395 20.54 -17.65 14.44
C GLY A 395 19.64 -18.89 14.45
N GLN A 396 19.07 -19.27 13.30
CA GLN A 396 18.34 -20.54 13.13
C GLN A 396 19.29 -21.75 13.01
N GLY A 397 20.61 -21.52 12.94
CA GLY A 397 21.63 -22.56 12.93
C GLY A 397 22.04 -23.01 11.52
N PHE A 398 21.67 -22.28 10.48
CA PHE A 398 22.22 -22.50 9.14
C PHE A 398 23.68 -22.07 9.09
N GLU A 399 24.49 -22.78 8.31
CA GLU A 399 25.78 -22.26 7.87
C GLU A 399 25.52 -21.22 6.77
N CYS A 400 25.84 -19.96 7.05
CA CYS A 400 25.48 -18.82 6.22
C CYS A 400 26.70 -17.92 6.01
N TYR A 401 26.82 -17.34 4.82
CA TYR A 401 27.89 -16.42 4.45
C TYR A 401 27.28 -15.16 3.85
N HIS A 402 27.61 -13.99 4.41
CA HIS A 402 27.11 -12.69 3.98
C HIS A 402 28.06 -12.02 2.99
N SER A 403 27.54 -11.41 1.92
CA SER A 403 28.31 -10.70 0.89
C SER A 403 29.44 -11.59 0.35
N ALA A 404 29.05 -12.80 -0.08
CA ALA A 404 29.98 -13.83 -0.54
C ALA A 404 30.46 -13.49 -1.96
N GLU A 405 31.77 -13.42 -2.18
CA GLU A 405 32.38 -12.98 -3.45
C GLU A 405 33.57 -13.85 -3.87
N ILE A 406 33.69 -14.12 -5.17
CA ILE A 406 34.84 -14.81 -5.77
C ILE A 406 35.95 -13.77 -6.05
N PRO A 407 37.15 -13.92 -5.45
CA PRO A 407 38.22 -12.92 -5.56
C PRO A 407 38.63 -12.62 -7.00
N GLY A 408 38.59 -11.33 -7.37
CA GLY A 408 39.01 -10.85 -8.69
C GLY A 408 37.91 -10.89 -9.75
N GLU A 409 36.71 -11.37 -9.40
CA GLU A 409 35.51 -11.32 -10.24
C GLU A 409 34.49 -10.34 -9.65
N ASN A 410 34.65 -9.05 -9.98
CA ASN A 410 33.85 -7.93 -9.45
C ASN A 410 32.32 -8.02 -9.66
N SER A 411 31.80 -9.06 -10.32
CA SER A 411 30.38 -9.28 -10.56
C SER A 411 29.88 -10.63 -10.05
N SER A 412 30.63 -11.27 -9.16
CA SER A 412 30.32 -12.60 -8.61
C SER A 412 29.63 -12.55 -7.24
N GLU A 413 29.43 -11.37 -6.66
CA GLU A 413 28.87 -11.24 -5.32
C GLU A 413 27.44 -11.81 -5.22
N ILE A 414 27.23 -12.63 -4.21
CA ILE A 414 25.95 -13.20 -3.77
C ILE A 414 25.68 -12.67 -2.37
N ASP A 415 24.53 -12.02 -2.19
CA ASP A 415 24.18 -11.35 -0.93
C ASP A 415 24.22 -12.34 0.25
N LEU A 416 23.61 -13.53 0.10
CA LEU A 416 23.75 -14.63 1.07
C LEU A 416 23.96 -15.99 0.40
N LEU A 417 24.95 -16.74 0.89
CA LEU A 417 25.15 -18.16 0.56
C LEU A 417 24.83 -19.00 1.79
N VAL A 418 23.85 -19.91 1.69
CA VAL A 418 23.34 -20.68 2.83
C VAL A 418 23.42 -22.18 2.54
N VAL A 419 23.96 -22.93 3.49
CA VAL A 419 24.01 -24.39 3.46
C VAL A 419 22.91 -24.94 4.37
N ASN A 420 21.92 -25.60 3.77
CA ASN A 420 20.87 -26.31 4.47
C ASN A 420 21.15 -27.81 4.42
N ASP A 421 22.02 -28.27 5.32
CA ASP A 421 22.38 -29.69 5.45
C ASP A 421 21.19 -30.60 5.79
N ALA A 422 20.18 -30.07 6.48
CA ALA A 422 19.03 -30.85 6.90
C ALA A 422 18.19 -31.34 5.70
N GLU A 423 18.02 -30.47 4.71
CA GLU A 423 17.30 -30.76 3.46
C GLU A 423 18.24 -31.12 2.29
N GLY A 424 19.56 -31.03 2.49
CA GLY A 424 20.56 -31.28 1.45
C GLY A 424 20.52 -30.23 0.33
N GLU A 425 20.38 -28.96 0.70
CA GLU A 425 20.23 -27.84 -0.23
C GLU A 425 21.33 -26.78 -0.05
N LEU A 426 21.72 -26.13 -1.16
CA LEU A 426 22.62 -24.97 -1.18
C LEU A 426 21.84 -23.79 -1.76
N TRP A 427 21.60 -22.76 -0.94
CA TRP A 427 20.82 -21.59 -1.34
C TRP A 427 21.74 -20.43 -1.70
N PHE A 428 21.56 -19.90 -2.91
CA PHE A 428 22.07 -18.60 -3.31
C PHE A 428 20.92 -17.62 -3.19
N ILE A 429 21.05 -16.60 -2.35
CA ILE A 429 20.00 -15.64 -2.07
C ILE A 429 20.47 -14.24 -2.50
N GLU A 430 19.67 -13.60 -3.35
CA GLU A 430 19.77 -12.18 -3.65
C GLU A 430 18.66 -11.44 -2.88
N CYS A 431 19.04 -10.48 -2.05
CA CYS A 431 18.14 -9.72 -1.21
C CYS A 431 17.73 -8.42 -1.88
N LYS A 432 16.46 -8.02 -1.74
CA LYS A 432 15.97 -6.75 -2.28
C LYS A 432 15.00 -6.08 -1.31
N TYR A 433 15.31 -4.86 -0.90
CA TYR A 433 14.37 -4.03 -0.14
C TYR A 433 13.93 -2.83 -0.98
N LEU A 434 12.66 -2.82 -1.39
CA LEU A 434 12.15 -1.96 -2.46
C LEU A 434 10.91 -1.17 -2.03
N MET A 435 10.74 0.02 -2.60
CA MET A 435 9.46 0.73 -2.56
C MET A 435 8.44 0.08 -3.52
N PRO A 436 7.14 0.04 -3.16
CA PRO A 436 6.10 -0.44 -4.07
C PRO A 436 5.93 0.50 -5.26
N GLU A 437 5.40 -0.04 -6.35
CA GLU A 437 4.97 0.79 -7.48
C GLU A 437 3.64 1.49 -7.19
N LEU A 438 3.31 2.48 -8.01
CA LEU A 438 1.96 3.04 -8.04
C LEU A 438 1.00 2.05 -8.71
N LEU A 439 -0.30 2.21 -8.44
CA LEU A 439 -1.38 1.40 -8.98
C LEU A 439 -1.17 -0.12 -8.85
N MET A 440 -0.59 -0.61 -7.75
CA MET A 440 -0.26 -2.04 -7.54
C MET A 440 -1.45 -3.01 -7.66
N ARG A 441 -2.69 -2.51 -7.71
CA ARG A 441 -3.89 -3.31 -7.91
C ARG A 441 -4.44 -3.26 -9.34
N THR A 442 -3.70 -2.69 -10.29
CA THR A 442 -3.97 -2.76 -11.73
C THR A 442 -2.92 -3.64 -12.40
N ALA A 443 -3.20 -4.11 -13.62
CA ALA A 443 -2.20 -4.83 -14.39
C ALA A 443 -0.94 -3.99 -14.63
N GLU A 444 -1.12 -2.69 -14.88
CA GLU A 444 -0.02 -1.75 -15.11
C GLU A 444 0.93 -1.67 -13.91
N GLY A 445 0.42 -1.53 -12.68
CA GLY A 445 1.29 -1.47 -11.50
C GLY A 445 2.04 -2.77 -11.24
N VAL A 446 1.40 -3.92 -11.47
CA VAL A 446 2.05 -5.23 -11.35
C VAL A 446 3.09 -5.44 -12.47
N GLU A 447 2.80 -5.01 -13.69
CA GLU A 447 3.74 -5.06 -14.82
C GLU A 447 4.94 -4.13 -14.59
N ALA A 448 4.74 -2.94 -14.00
CA ALA A 448 5.83 -2.06 -13.57
C ALA A 448 6.71 -2.72 -12.51
N LEU A 449 6.11 -3.38 -11.51
CA LEU A 449 6.86 -4.13 -10.49
C LEU A 449 7.65 -5.29 -11.13
N ASN A 450 7.05 -6.02 -12.08
CA ASN A 450 7.77 -7.04 -12.83
C ASN A 450 8.98 -6.44 -13.55
N GLY A 451 8.83 -5.27 -14.19
CA GLY A 451 9.91 -4.53 -14.84
C GLY A 451 11.04 -4.16 -13.87
N LYS A 452 10.71 -3.77 -12.64
CA LYS A 452 11.67 -3.49 -11.56
C LYS A 452 12.55 -4.69 -11.25
N PHE A 453 11.95 -5.87 -11.07
CA PHE A 453 12.68 -7.11 -10.80
C PHE A 453 13.44 -7.59 -12.04
N ASP A 454 12.87 -7.44 -13.23
CA ASP A 454 13.54 -7.75 -14.50
C ASP A 454 14.82 -6.94 -14.68
N HIS A 455 14.79 -5.66 -14.32
CA HIS A 455 15.96 -4.80 -14.32
C HIS A 455 16.98 -5.19 -13.24
N LYS A 456 16.53 -5.34 -11.99
CA LYS A 456 17.43 -5.53 -10.83
C LYS A 456 18.02 -6.93 -10.68
N VAL A 457 17.34 -7.97 -11.17
CA VAL A 457 17.76 -9.37 -11.00
C VAL A 457 18.29 -9.96 -12.30
N PHE A 458 17.65 -9.63 -13.43
CA PHE A 458 17.95 -10.24 -14.73
C PHE A 458 18.66 -9.29 -15.70
N ASN A 459 18.96 -8.06 -15.29
CA ASN A 459 19.63 -7.07 -16.14
C ASN A 459 18.90 -6.84 -17.48
N ILE A 460 17.57 -6.92 -17.47
CA ILE A 460 16.71 -6.66 -18.63
C ILE A 460 16.32 -5.18 -18.61
N GLU A 461 16.47 -4.48 -19.74
CA GLU A 461 15.98 -3.10 -19.86
C GLU A 461 14.45 -3.07 -19.65
N ALA A 462 14.00 -2.16 -18.78
CA ALA A 462 12.60 -1.96 -18.46
C ALA A 462 12.27 -0.47 -18.52
N ASP A 463 11.09 -0.14 -19.05
CA ASP A 463 10.62 1.24 -19.14
C ASP A 463 10.53 1.86 -17.73
N GLY A 464 11.05 3.08 -17.57
CA GLY A 464 11.01 3.81 -16.30
C GLY A 464 12.24 3.65 -15.39
N TYR A 465 13.21 2.79 -15.72
CA TYR A 465 14.46 2.66 -14.96
C TYR A 465 15.66 3.18 -15.76
N GLU A 466 16.26 4.28 -15.29
CA GLU A 466 17.46 4.87 -15.92
C GLU A 466 18.74 4.15 -15.48
N GLY A 467 19.58 3.80 -16.46
CA GLY A 467 20.88 3.16 -16.25
C GLY A 467 21.02 1.88 -17.06
N SER A 468 22.19 1.66 -17.67
CA SER A 468 22.48 0.35 -18.27
C SER A 468 22.70 -0.66 -17.14
N PRO A 469 22.09 -1.85 -17.20
CA PRO A 469 22.37 -2.91 -16.25
C PRO A 469 23.87 -3.14 -16.11
N THR A 470 24.40 -3.11 -14.88
CA THR A 470 25.83 -3.34 -14.60
C THR A 470 26.04 -4.69 -13.95
N GLY A 471 27.11 -5.39 -14.34
CA GLY A 471 27.43 -6.73 -13.81
C GLY A 471 26.71 -7.87 -14.52
N LEU A 472 26.81 -9.07 -13.95
CA LEU A 472 26.13 -10.27 -14.42
C LEU A 472 24.73 -10.35 -13.79
N PRO A 473 23.71 -10.82 -14.53
CA PRO A 473 22.42 -11.12 -13.93
C PRO A 473 22.55 -12.27 -12.91
N PHE A 474 21.64 -12.30 -11.93
CA PHE A 474 21.75 -13.19 -10.78
C PHE A 474 21.86 -14.68 -11.14
N PRO A 475 21.07 -15.25 -12.07
CA PRO A 475 21.23 -16.65 -12.47
C PRO A 475 22.65 -16.97 -12.96
N GLU A 476 23.25 -16.07 -13.73
CA GLU A 476 24.59 -16.19 -14.28
C GLU A 476 25.68 -16.01 -13.22
N LYS A 477 25.46 -15.15 -12.21
CA LYS A 477 26.33 -15.08 -11.03
C LYS A 477 26.41 -16.45 -10.35
N VAL A 478 25.26 -17.09 -10.12
CA VAL A 478 25.20 -18.41 -9.50
C VAL A 478 25.90 -19.46 -10.38
N ASP A 479 25.73 -19.41 -11.70
CA ASP A 479 26.41 -20.34 -12.60
C ASP A 479 27.95 -20.23 -12.52
N THR A 480 28.48 -19.02 -12.27
CA THR A 480 29.91 -18.83 -11.96
C THR A 480 30.33 -19.51 -10.67
N TRP A 481 29.52 -19.41 -9.61
CA TRP A 481 29.78 -20.12 -8.34
C TRP A 481 29.76 -21.63 -8.48
N LEU A 482 28.82 -22.17 -9.27
CA LEU A 482 28.72 -23.61 -9.51
C LEU A 482 29.86 -24.17 -10.37
N ALA A 483 30.70 -23.31 -10.95
CA ALA A 483 31.89 -23.71 -11.69
C ALA A 483 33.14 -23.86 -10.81
N LEU A 484 33.07 -23.52 -9.52
CA LEU A 484 34.18 -23.65 -8.58
C LEU A 484 34.50 -25.13 -8.28
N ASP A 485 35.79 -25.43 -8.18
CA ASP A 485 36.29 -26.72 -7.70
C ASP A 485 36.37 -26.70 -6.15
N PRO A 486 36.27 -27.87 -5.47
CA PRO A 486 36.42 -27.94 -4.03
C PRO A 486 37.80 -27.42 -3.59
N GLY A 487 37.83 -26.55 -2.59
CA GLY A 487 39.02 -25.86 -2.12
C GLY A 487 39.33 -24.54 -2.85
N ASP A 488 38.55 -24.16 -3.87
CA ASP A 488 38.60 -22.80 -4.40
C ASP A 488 38.18 -21.79 -3.34
N ARG A 489 38.78 -20.61 -3.38
CA ARG A 489 38.63 -19.59 -2.33
C ARG A 489 37.53 -18.60 -2.66
N PHE A 490 36.78 -18.23 -1.65
CA PHE A 490 35.88 -17.08 -1.70
C PHE A 490 36.07 -16.18 -0.47
N THR A 491 35.52 -14.98 -0.51
CA THR A 491 35.47 -14.09 0.66
C THR A 491 34.04 -13.84 1.08
N ALA A 492 33.81 -13.71 2.39
CA ALA A 492 32.53 -13.30 2.95
C ALA A 492 32.76 -12.35 4.13
N GLN A 493 31.78 -11.50 4.43
CA GLN A 493 31.82 -10.63 5.60
C GLN A 493 31.57 -11.43 6.88
N ASP A 494 32.33 -11.12 7.94
CA ASP A 494 32.07 -11.61 9.29
C ASP A 494 31.08 -10.70 10.04
N GLU A 495 30.77 -11.05 11.31
CA GLU A 495 29.90 -10.26 12.19
C GLU A 495 30.39 -8.82 12.48
N GLN A 496 31.62 -8.47 12.07
CA GLN A 496 32.17 -7.11 12.18
C GLN A 496 32.22 -6.39 10.83
N GLY A 497 31.71 -7.01 9.76
CA GLY A 497 31.78 -6.50 8.39
C GLY A 497 33.16 -6.65 7.74
N GLU A 498 34.10 -7.38 8.36
CA GLU A 498 35.42 -7.62 7.78
C GLU A 498 35.38 -8.80 6.79
N LYS A 499 35.97 -8.63 5.60
CA LYS A 499 36.07 -9.72 4.61
C LYS A 499 37.06 -10.78 5.07
N THR A 500 36.57 -12.00 5.24
CA THR A 500 37.33 -13.20 5.64
C THR A 500 37.39 -14.19 4.48
N GLU A 501 38.48 -14.94 4.37
CA GLU A 501 38.69 -15.95 3.31
C GLU A 501 38.16 -17.31 3.76
N HIS A 502 37.43 -17.96 2.86
CA HIS A 502 36.80 -19.27 3.03
C HIS A 502 37.12 -20.17 1.83
N GLU A 503 36.84 -21.47 1.97
CA GLU A 503 37.04 -22.46 0.91
C GLU A 503 35.69 -23.10 0.55
N PHE A 504 35.43 -23.26 -0.75
CA PHE A 504 34.26 -23.97 -1.26
C PHE A 504 34.37 -25.45 -0.91
N GLN A 505 33.39 -26.00 -0.19
CA GLN A 505 33.49 -27.35 0.36
C GLN A 505 33.17 -28.44 -0.69
N ASP A 506 33.73 -29.64 -0.49
CA ASP A 506 33.56 -30.78 -1.40
C ASP A 506 32.14 -31.34 -1.38
N ASP A 507 31.52 -31.37 -0.19
CA ASP A 507 30.15 -31.85 0.02
C ASP A 507 29.07 -30.91 -0.56
N TRP A 508 29.39 -29.62 -0.76
CA TRP A 508 28.47 -28.67 -1.38
C TRP A 508 28.14 -29.02 -2.84
N GLN A 509 29.01 -29.73 -3.55
CA GLN A 509 28.76 -30.15 -4.93
C GLN A 509 27.65 -31.19 -5.07
N ASP A 510 27.33 -31.91 -3.97
CA ASP A 510 26.27 -32.91 -3.93
C ASP A 510 24.92 -32.34 -3.48
N LEU A 511 24.86 -31.06 -3.07
CA LEU A 511 23.64 -30.40 -2.59
C LEU A 511 22.73 -29.95 -3.74
N THR A 512 21.43 -29.92 -3.48
CA THR A 512 20.43 -29.37 -4.42
C THR A 512 20.49 -27.85 -4.39
N VAL A 513 20.85 -27.24 -5.52
CA VAL A 513 20.98 -25.79 -5.61
C VAL A 513 19.60 -25.12 -5.72
N ARG A 514 19.39 -24.06 -4.93
CA ARG A 514 18.24 -23.15 -5.05
C ARG A 514 18.73 -21.72 -5.27
N LYS A 515 18.12 -21.05 -6.26
CA LYS A 515 18.36 -19.62 -6.53
C LYS A 515 17.15 -18.86 -6.00
N LEU A 516 17.33 -18.05 -4.97
CA LEU A 516 16.25 -17.34 -4.30
C LEU A 516 16.45 -15.83 -4.44
N VAL A 517 15.36 -15.11 -4.68
CA VAL A 517 15.29 -13.67 -4.45
C VAL A 517 14.34 -13.45 -3.27
N VAL A 518 14.87 -12.90 -2.18
CA VAL A 518 14.10 -12.58 -0.97
C VAL A 518 13.92 -11.08 -0.88
N SER A 519 12.67 -10.64 -0.69
CA SER A 519 12.35 -9.22 -0.72
C SER A 519 11.15 -8.85 0.12
N ASN A 520 10.95 -7.58 0.45
CA ASN A 520 9.69 -7.11 1.02
C ASN A 520 8.55 -7.08 -0.02
N LEU A 521 8.85 -7.21 -1.31
CA LEU A 521 7.89 -7.23 -2.43
C LEU A 521 8.23 -8.39 -3.36
N VAL A 522 7.27 -8.85 -4.16
CA VAL A 522 7.51 -9.92 -5.13
C VAL A 522 6.83 -9.63 -6.46
N PRO A 523 7.45 -10.01 -7.59
CA PRO A 523 6.82 -9.92 -8.89
C PRO A 523 5.68 -10.93 -9.02
N SER A 524 4.93 -10.83 -10.11
CA SER A 524 3.81 -11.75 -10.39
C SER A 524 4.23 -13.18 -10.69
N TYR A 525 5.46 -13.39 -11.14
CA TYR A 525 6.01 -14.71 -11.31
C TYR A 525 6.58 -15.24 -9.99
N VAL A 526 6.21 -16.47 -9.64
CA VAL A 526 6.77 -17.15 -8.46
C VAL A 526 8.20 -17.65 -8.75
N GLU A 527 8.46 -18.04 -9.99
CA GLU A 527 9.78 -18.47 -10.46
C GLU A 527 10.03 -17.89 -11.84
N LYS A 528 11.28 -17.51 -12.16
CA LYS A 528 11.73 -17.13 -13.51
C LYS A 528 13.19 -17.52 -13.71
N ASN A 529 13.50 -18.22 -14.81
CA ASN A 529 14.85 -18.71 -15.12
C ASN A 529 15.50 -19.54 -13.98
N GLY A 530 14.70 -20.36 -13.28
CA GLY A 530 15.16 -21.14 -12.13
C GLY A 530 15.40 -20.34 -10.85
N VAL A 531 15.04 -19.06 -10.82
CA VAL A 531 15.07 -18.20 -9.63
C VAL A 531 13.68 -18.13 -9.02
N GLU A 532 13.56 -18.53 -7.77
CA GLU A 532 12.33 -18.41 -6.97
C GLU A 532 12.26 -17.04 -6.31
N PHE A 533 11.07 -16.44 -6.29
CA PHE A 533 10.81 -15.13 -5.67
C PHE A 533 9.96 -15.31 -4.43
N ARG A 534 10.47 -14.88 -3.28
CA ARG A 534 9.78 -14.98 -1.99
C ARG A 534 9.76 -13.63 -1.30
N THR A 535 8.66 -13.34 -0.62
CA THR A 535 8.69 -12.27 0.37
C THR A 535 9.52 -12.74 1.57
N ASP A 536 10.06 -11.83 2.37
CA ASP A 536 10.67 -12.14 3.66
C ASP A 536 9.73 -12.94 4.59
N MET A 537 8.44 -12.60 4.63
CA MET A 537 7.43 -13.41 5.34
C MET A 537 7.36 -14.85 4.82
N GLU A 538 7.43 -15.05 3.50
CA GLU A 538 7.38 -16.38 2.88
C GLU A 538 8.70 -17.16 3.06
N LEU A 539 9.82 -16.47 3.28
CA LEU A 539 11.07 -17.11 3.70
C LEU A 539 10.94 -17.65 5.13
N LEU A 540 10.38 -16.86 6.07
CA LEU A 540 10.11 -17.31 7.43
C LEU A 540 9.21 -18.55 7.45
N GLU A 541 8.12 -18.54 6.69
CA GLU A 541 7.23 -19.71 6.56
C GLU A 541 7.94 -20.93 6.00
N MET A 542 8.82 -20.74 5.00
CA MET A 542 9.61 -21.82 4.41
C MET A 542 10.53 -22.47 5.45
N ILE A 543 11.14 -21.68 6.33
CA ILE A 543 12.05 -22.16 7.39
C ILE A 543 11.27 -22.83 8.52
N GLU A 544 10.03 -22.41 8.77
CA GLU A 544 9.16 -22.93 9.84
C GLU A 544 8.30 -24.12 9.42
N ASP A 545 8.58 -24.72 8.25
CA ASP A 545 7.80 -25.82 7.64
C ASP A 545 6.30 -25.49 7.42
N GLU A 546 5.98 -24.22 7.23
CA GLU A 546 4.64 -23.71 6.90
C GLU A 546 4.57 -23.12 5.48
N ASP A 547 5.35 -23.66 4.52
CA ASP A 547 5.46 -23.09 3.16
C ASP A 547 4.12 -23.11 2.40
N ARG A 548 3.54 -21.91 2.20
CA ARG A 548 2.25 -21.70 1.51
C ARG A 548 2.42 -21.09 0.11
N VAL A 549 3.64 -21.02 -0.41
CA VAL A 549 3.89 -20.44 -1.74
C VAL A 549 3.45 -21.39 -2.86
N PHE A 550 2.67 -20.87 -3.81
CA PHE A 550 2.07 -21.68 -4.87
C PHE A 550 3.13 -22.11 -5.89
N THR A 551 3.11 -23.37 -6.30
CA THR A 551 4.01 -23.88 -7.36
C THR A 551 3.41 -23.68 -8.75
N VAL A 552 4.26 -23.51 -9.77
CA VAL A 552 3.81 -23.43 -11.16
C VAL A 552 3.72 -24.83 -11.75
N LYS A 553 2.60 -25.14 -12.42
CA LYS A 553 2.50 -26.35 -13.23
C LYS A 553 2.07 -25.99 -14.65
N HIS A 554 2.93 -26.35 -15.60
CA HIS A 554 2.64 -26.25 -17.04
C HIS A 554 1.63 -27.32 -17.46
#